data_AF-A0AAU9CZY6-F1
#
_entry.id   AF-A0AAU9CZY6-F1
#
_cell.length_a   1.000
_cell.length_b   1.000
_cell.length_c   1.000
_cell.angle_alpha   90.00
_cell.angle_beta   90.00
_cell.angle_gamma   90.00
#
_symmetry.space_group_name_H-M   'P 1'
#
loop_
_entity.id
_entity.type
_entity.pdbx_description
1 polymer ?
#
loop_
_entity_poly.entity_id
_entity_poly.type
_entity_poly.pdbx_seq_one_letter_code
_entity_poly.pdbx_strand_id
1 'polypeptide(L)'
;MKTAFTKIPLLLVAFAFGCDSLDLATKETDLRELKELRSELDKMVGRPCSDGQDWTIAPIGHRSGGGHDGYIAYPKSMDSVAVMKKINEYTQAQKRTNEKWSIASYCVEADKPVAVKCVDGKPCFVYK
;
A
#
# COMPACT_ATOMS: atom_id res chain seq x y z
N MET A 1 -61.75 -34.36 18.64
CA MET A 1 -61.44 -34.94 17.30
C MET A 1 -62.12 -34.04 16.28
N LYS A 2 -61.45 -33.31 15.39
CA LYS A 2 -60.27 -33.65 14.58
C LYS A 2 -59.42 -32.40 14.37
N THR A 3 -58.13 -32.55 14.57
CA THR A 3 -57.07 -31.61 14.16
C THR A 3 -56.98 -31.60 12.62
N ALA A 4 -56.87 -30.42 12.02
CA ALA A 4 -56.51 -30.28 10.61
C ALA A 4 -55.33 -29.29 10.55
N PHE A 5 -54.12 -29.83 10.74
CA PHE A 5 -52.88 -29.12 10.47
C PHE A 5 -52.65 -29.11 8.95
N THR A 6 -53.02 -28.00 8.31
CA THR A 6 -52.70 -27.75 6.90
C THR A 6 -51.20 -27.50 6.78
N LYS A 7 -50.52 -28.41 6.08
CA LYS A 7 -49.07 -28.45 5.93
C LYS A 7 -48.57 -27.22 5.17
N ILE A 8 -47.94 -26.27 5.88
CA ILE A 8 -47.07 -25.26 5.27
C ILE A 8 -45.79 -26.00 4.88
N PRO A 9 -45.44 -26.13 3.58
CA PRO A 9 -44.14 -26.65 3.22
C PRO A 9 -43.11 -25.61 3.64
N LEU A 10 -42.33 -25.93 4.66
CA LEU A 10 -41.08 -25.26 5.00
C LEU A 10 -40.12 -25.48 3.82
N LEU A 11 -40.30 -24.68 2.76
CA LEU A 11 -39.31 -24.55 1.71
C LEU A 11 -38.14 -23.81 2.34
N LEU A 12 -37.14 -24.57 2.80
CA LEU A 12 -35.82 -24.07 3.18
C LEU A 12 -35.23 -23.36 1.95
N VAL A 13 -35.47 -22.05 1.85
CA VAL A 13 -34.65 -21.18 1.03
C VAL A 13 -33.30 -21.12 1.74
N ALA A 14 -32.43 -22.09 1.43
CA ALA A 14 -31.01 -22.00 1.70
C ALA A 14 -30.46 -20.89 0.82
N PHE A 15 -30.54 -19.66 1.32
CA PHE A 15 -29.84 -18.53 0.73
C PHE A 15 -28.35 -18.84 0.87
N ALA A 16 -27.73 -19.31 -0.21
CA ALA A 16 -26.29 -19.46 -0.31
C ALA A 16 -25.65 -18.05 -0.37
N PHE A 17 -25.61 -17.34 0.76
CA PHE A 17 -24.74 -16.19 0.97
C PHE A 17 -23.33 -16.73 1.24
N GLY A 18 -22.68 -17.22 0.18
CA GLY A 18 -21.37 -17.83 0.24
C GLY A 18 -20.47 -17.36 -0.89
N CYS A 19 -20.40 -16.06 -1.14
CA CYS A 19 -19.39 -15.45 -2.00
C CYS A 19 -19.30 -13.97 -1.61
N ASP A 20 -18.24 -13.58 -0.89
CA ASP A 20 -17.77 -12.21 -0.63
C ASP A 20 -16.67 -12.23 0.46
N SER A 21 -16.83 -13.10 1.47
CA SER A 21 -15.90 -13.18 2.61
C SER A 21 -14.50 -13.69 2.24
N LEU A 22 -14.38 -14.56 1.24
CA LEU A 22 -13.10 -15.07 0.74
C LEU A 22 -12.31 -13.98 0.00
N ASP A 23 -12.99 -13.18 -0.83
CA ASP A 23 -12.37 -12.09 -1.59
C ASP A 23 -11.91 -10.97 -0.65
N LEU A 24 -12.69 -10.66 0.39
CA LEU A 24 -12.28 -9.70 1.42
C LEU A 24 -11.06 -10.19 2.20
N ALA A 25 -11.06 -11.44 2.66
CA ALA A 25 -9.93 -12.01 3.42
C ALA A 25 -8.63 -12.05 2.59
N THR A 26 -8.73 -12.32 1.29
CA THR A 26 -7.58 -12.32 0.39
C THR A 26 -7.10 -10.89 0.10
N LYS A 27 -8.00 -9.93 -0.08
CA LYS A 27 -7.65 -8.50 -0.22
C LYS A 27 -6.92 -7.96 1.00
N GLU A 28 -7.41 -8.24 2.19
CA GLU A 28 -6.76 -7.84 3.44
C GLU A 28 -5.36 -8.44 3.59
N THR A 29 -5.17 -9.67 3.10
CA THR A 29 -3.86 -10.33 3.10
C THR A 29 -2.88 -9.64 2.16
N ASP A 30 -3.28 -9.36 0.92
CA ASP A 30 -2.42 -8.63 -0.03
C ASP A 30 -2.06 -7.22 0.46
N LEU A 31 -3.02 -6.52 1.08
CA LEU A 31 -2.79 -5.19 1.65
C LEU A 31 -1.83 -5.23 2.86
N ARG A 32 -1.89 -6.30 3.66
CA ARG A 32 -0.98 -6.52 4.79
C ARG A 32 0.44 -6.81 4.32
N GLU A 33 0.63 -7.68 3.33
CA GLU A 33 1.94 -7.94 2.74
C GLU A 33 2.55 -6.66 2.14
N LEU A 34 1.74 -5.86 1.44
CA LEU A 34 2.17 -4.56 0.93
C LEU A 34 2.62 -3.60 2.05
N LYS A 35 1.89 -3.58 3.16
CA LYS A 35 2.24 -2.78 4.35
C LYS A 35 3.53 -3.27 5.02
N GLU A 36 3.76 -4.57 5.06
CA GLU A 36 4.99 -5.17 5.59
C GLU A 36 6.20 -4.77 4.75
N LEU A 37 6.11 -4.89 3.41
CA LEU A 37 7.16 -4.41 2.49
C LEU A 37 7.48 -2.93 2.70
N ARG A 38 6.45 -2.10 2.87
CA ARG A 38 6.64 -0.68 3.16
C ARG A 38 7.38 -0.46 4.47
N SER A 39 6.94 -1.13 5.54
CA SER A 39 7.56 -1.05 6.86
C SER A 39 9.02 -1.52 6.83
N GLU A 40 9.34 -2.60 6.12
CA GLU A 40 10.71 -3.07 5.95
C GLU A 40 11.59 -2.03 5.26
N LEU A 41 11.09 -1.40 4.20
CA LEU A 41 11.79 -0.34 3.51
C LEU A 41 12.00 0.88 4.41
N ASP A 42 10.97 1.32 5.14
CA ASP A 42 11.07 2.45 6.06
C ASP A 42 12.08 2.18 7.18
N LYS A 43 12.12 0.95 7.72
CA LYS A 43 13.14 0.51 8.69
C LYS A 43 14.54 0.46 8.09
N MET A 44 14.64 0.01 6.83
CA MET A 44 15.91 -0.09 6.10
C MET A 44 16.54 1.30 5.94
N VAL A 45 15.76 2.29 5.51
CA VAL A 45 16.26 3.65 5.23
C VAL A 45 16.24 4.59 6.45
N GLY A 46 15.53 4.21 7.51
CA GLY A 46 15.38 5.02 8.73
C GLY A 46 16.72 5.28 9.42
N ARG A 47 17.11 6.55 9.47
CA ARG A 47 18.30 7.06 10.17
C ARG A 47 18.03 8.43 10.78
N PRO A 48 18.75 8.82 11.86
CA PRO A 48 18.73 10.19 12.35
C PRO A 48 19.16 11.17 11.25
N CYS A 49 18.49 12.31 11.20
CA CYS A 49 18.74 13.39 10.23
C CYS A 49 19.38 14.58 10.94
N SER A 50 20.61 14.92 10.56
CA SER A 50 21.33 16.13 11.02
C SER A 50 21.48 17.18 9.91
N ASP A 51 21.76 16.74 8.68
CA ASP A 51 21.77 17.59 7.48
C ASP A 51 20.93 16.94 6.38
N GLY A 52 20.00 17.69 5.81
CA GLY A 52 19.16 17.22 4.70
C GLY A 52 19.94 17.01 3.40
N GLN A 53 21.11 17.65 3.25
CA GLN A 53 21.99 17.43 2.11
C GLN A 53 22.63 16.04 2.10
N ASP A 54 22.66 15.33 3.23
CA ASP A 54 23.13 13.95 3.31
C ASP A 54 22.07 12.95 2.85
N TRP A 55 20.88 13.42 2.46
CA TRP A 55 19.77 12.60 2.01
C TRP A 55 19.55 12.77 0.51
N THR A 56 19.05 11.70 -0.11
CA THR A 56 18.58 11.71 -1.49
C THR A 56 17.11 11.32 -1.55
N ILE A 57 16.45 11.66 -2.65
CA ILE A 57 15.03 11.44 -2.88
C ILE A 57 14.88 10.50 -4.07
N ALA A 58 14.11 9.43 -3.91
CA ALA A 58 13.72 8.54 -4.99
C ALA A 58 12.20 8.46 -5.14
N PRO A 59 11.69 8.27 -6.37
CA PRO A 59 10.29 7.95 -6.59
C PRO A 59 9.97 6.56 -6.03
N ILE A 60 8.75 6.37 -5.54
CA ILE A 60 8.30 5.11 -4.98
C ILE A 60 6.82 4.88 -5.23
N GLY A 61 6.45 3.62 -5.37
CA GLY A 61 5.08 3.19 -5.51
C GLY A 61 4.59 3.27 -6.95
N HIS A 62 3.37 2.83 -7.18
CA HIS A 62 2.74 2.80 -8.49
C HIS A 62 1.32 3.33 -8.40
N ARG A 63 1.04 4.34 -9.22
CA ARG A 63 -0.29 4.93 -9.34
C ARG A 63 -1.08 4.36 -10.51
N SER A 64 -2.38 4.23 -10.35
CA SER A 64 -3.34 3.85 -11.39
C SER A 64 -3.30 4.91 -12.50
N GLY A 65 -3.04 4.49 -13.74
CA GLY A 65 -2.75 5.40 -14.86
C GLY A 65 -1.27 5.61 -15.16
N GLY A 66 -0.37 5.07 -14.33
CA GLY A 66 1.08 5.10 -14.52
C GLY A 66 1.79 6.12 -13.62
N GLY A 67 3.12 6.02 -13.57
CA GLY A 67 3.96 6.85 -12.70
C GLY A 67 4.04 6.34 -11.26
N HIS A 68 4.80 7.07 -10.44
CA HIS A 68 5.00 6.75 -9.03
C HIS A 68 3.90 7.36 -8.15
N ASP A 69 3.62 6.74 -7.02
CA ASP A 69 2.58 7.21 -6.10
C ASP A 69 3.10 8.23 -5.08
N GLY A 70 4.43 8.31 -4.90
CA GLY A 70 5.07 9.30 -4.05
C GLY A 70 6.59 9.24 -4.08
N TYR A 71 7.20 9.72 -3.00
CA TYR A 71 8.66 9.81 -2.85
C TYR A 71 9.12 9.21 -1.52
N ILE A 72 10.37 8.73 -1.50
CA ILE A 72 11.06 8.26 -0.29
C ILE A 72 12.42 8.95 -0.19
N ALA A 73 12.77 9.36 1.03
CA ALA A 73 14.10 9.89 1.35
C ALA A 73 14.95 8.80 1.99
N TYR A 74 16.22 8.72 1.60
CA TYR A 74 17.20 7.84 2.25
C TYR A 74 18.60 8.49 2.29
N PRO A 75 19.45 8.15 3.28
CA PRO A 75 20.81 8.66 3.36
C PRO A 75 21.65 8.28 2.15
N LYS A 76 22.43 9.23 1.62
CA LYS A 76 23.37 9.02 0.50
C LYS A 76 24.47 8.01 0.83
N SER A 77 24.77 7.79 2.10
CA SER A 77 25.76 6.83 2.58
C SER A 77 25.32 5.37 2.47
N MET A 78 24.03 5.11 2.21
CA MET A 78 23.52 3.74 2.03
C MET A 78 23.90 3.17 0.67
N ASP A 79 23.99 1.83 0.61
CA ASP A 79 24.07 1.11 -0.67
C ASP A 79 22.81 1.37 -1.50
N SER A 80 22.96 2.24 -2.51
CA SER A 80 21.89 2.61 -3.42
C SER A 80 21.29 1.39 -4.14
N VAL A 81 22.06 0.33 -4.40
CA VAL A 81 21.55 -0.85 -5.12
C VAL A 81 20.53 -1.60 -4.26
N ALA A 82 20.86 -1.86 -3.00
CA ALA A 82 19.96 -2.56 -2.09
C ALA A 82 18.67 -1.77 -1.83
N VAL A 83 18.79 -0.45 -1.61
CA VAL A 83 17.63 0.43 -1.40
C VAL A 83 16.74 0.47 -2.65
N MET A 84 17.33 0.67 -3.83
CA MET A 84 16.59 0.71 -5.09
C MET A 84 15.90 -0.62 -5.42
N LYS A 85 16.54 -1.76 -5.09
CA LYS A 85 15.92 -3.07 -5.21
C LYS A 85 14.64 -3.17 -4.37
N LYS A 86 14.70 -2.72 -3.10
CA LYS A 86 13.55 -2.79 -2.19
C LYS A 86 12.44 -1.78 -2.56
N ILE A 87 12.81 -0.59 -3.05
CA ILE A 87 11.87 0.37 -3.64
C ILE A 87 11.13 -0.26 -4.82
N ASN A 88 11.84 -0.93 -5.73
CA ASN A 88 11.21 -1.58 -6.88
C ASN A 88 10.32 -2.76 -6.46
N GLU A 89 10.75 -3.57 -5.48
CA GLU A 89 9.96 -4.66 -4.91
C GLU A 89 8.61 -4.16 -4.38
N TYR A 90 8.62 -3.10 -3.56
CA TYR A 90 7.41 -2.44 -3.08
C TYR A 90 6.56 -1.88 -4.22
N THR A 91 7.19 -1.18 -5.17
CA THR A 91 6.50 -0.54 -6.30
C THR A 91 5.76 -1.55 -7.17
N GLN A 92 6.39 -2.68 -7.48
CA GLN A 92 5.77 -3.76 -8.25
C GLN A 92 4.68 -4.49 -7.46
N ALA A 93 4.86 -4.65 -6.13
CA ALA A 93 3.82 -5.21 -5.27
C ALA A 93 2.59 -4.30 -5.23
N GLN A 94 2.77 -2.99 -5.03
CA GLN A 94 1.68 -2.02 -5.05
C GLN A 94 0.94 -2.03 -6.39
N LYS A 95 1.69 -2.07 -7.51
CA LYS A 95 1.11 -2.17 -8.86
C LYS A 95 0.17 -3.37 -8.96
N ARG A 96 0.66 -4.57 -8.63
CA ARG A 96 -0.14 -5.81 -8.70
C ARG A 96 -1.37 -5.76 -7.78
N THR A 97 -1.22 -5.24 -6.56
CA THR A 97 -2.34 -5.10 -5.63
C THR A 97 -3.39 -4.12 -6.16
N ASN A 98 -2.96 -2.99 -6.74
CA ASN A 98 -3.87 -2.01 -7.32
C ASN A 98 -4.64 -2.59 -8.51
N GLU A 99 -3.95 -3.31 -9.41
CA GLU A 99 -4.55 -3.98 -10.56
C GLU A 99 -5.54 -5.08 -10.14
N LYS A 100 -5.13 -5.96 -9.22
CA LYS A 100 -5.95 -7.09 -8.74
C LYS A 100 -7.26 -6.62 -8.11
N TRP A 101 -7.21 -5.55 -7.31
CA TRP A 101 -8.36 -5.07 -6.54
C TRP A 101 -9.04 -3.84 -7.13
N SER A 102 -8.70 -3.47 -8.36
CA SER A 102 -9.20 -2.26 -9.04
C SER A 102 -9.14 -1.02 -8.14
N ILE A 103 -8.04 -0.88 -7.39
CA ILE A 103 -7.85 0.28 -6.51
C ILE A 103 -7.59 1.49 -7.40
N ALA A 104 -8.60 2.32 -7.55
CA ALA A 104 -8.46 3.59 -8.23
C ALA A 104 -7.58 4.52 -7.39
N SER A 105 -6.65 5.18 -8.06
CA SER A 105 -5.96 6.36 -7.54
C SER A 105 -6.19 7.50 -8.53
N TYR A 106 -6.31 8.72 -8.02
CA TYR A 106 -6.52 9.89 -8.87
C TYR A 106 -5.31 10.10 -9.77
N CYS A 107 -5.50 10.39 -11.06
CA CYS A 107 -4.43 10.67 -12.03
C CYS A 107 -3.74 12.04 -11.80
N VAL A 108 -3.53 12.45 -10.55
CA VAL A 108 -2.89 13.72 -10.19
C VAL A 108 -1.48 13.42 -9.73
N GLU A 109 -0.46 13.78 -10.51
CA GLU A 109 0.96 13.54 -10.23
C GLU A 109 1.34 13.98 -8.80
N ALA A 110 2.18 13.18 -8.12
CA ALA A 110 2.70 13.57 -6.82
C ALA A 110 3.69 14.72 -7.01
N ASP A 111 3.49 15.84 -6.32
CA ASP A 111 4.42 16.96 -6.36
C ASP A 111 5.83 16.49 -6.01
N LYS A 112 6.80 16.81 -6.88
CA LYS A 112 8.20 16.44 -6.66
C LYS A 112 8.79 17.32 -5.56
N PRO A 113 9.25 16.75 -4.44
CA PRO A 113 9.96 17.53 -3.44
C PRO A 113 11.31 18.00 -4.00
N VAL A 114 11.70 19.22 -3.61
CA VAL A 114 12.93 19.86 -4.07
C VAL A 114 14.12 19.61 -3.16
N ALA A 115 13.87 19.27 -1.89
CA ALA A 115 14.91 19.00 -0.91
C ALA A 115 14.39 18.15 0.27
N VAL A 116 15.33 17.70 1.09
CA VAL A 116 15.08 17.18 2.43
C VAL A 116 15.58 18.21 3.44
N LYS A 117 14.83 18.43 4.52
CA LYS A 117 15.28 19.16 5.71
C LYS A 117 15.15 18.26 6.93
N CYS A 118 15.99 18.46 7.94
CA CYS A 118 15.86 17.74 9.20
C CYS A 118 15.01 18.54 10.19
N VAL A 119 13.90 17.95 10.65
CA VAL A 119 13.03 18.53 11.69
C VAL A 119 12.94 17.50 12.82
N ASP A 120 13.30 17.89 14.04
CA ASP A 120 13.33 17.01 15.21
C ASP A 120 14.09 15.69 14.97
N GLY A 121 15.22 15.78 14.27
CA GLY A 121 16.05 14.62 13.92
C GLY A 121 15.47 13.70 12.84
N LYS A 122 14.38 14.08 12.18
CA LYS A 122 13.71 13.31 11.12
C LYS A 122 13.80 14.01 9.76
N PRO A 123 13.97 13.26 8.66
CA PRO A 123 13.93 13.84 7.32
C PRO A 123 12.50 14.24 6.97
N CYS A 124 12.32 15.47 6.47
CA CYS A 124 11.07 16.01 5.97
C CYS A 124 11.27 16.57 4.56
N PHE A 125 10.30 16.31 3.68
CA PHE A 125 10.33 16.87 2.33
C PHE A 125 10.04 18.37 2.34
N VAL A 126 10.71 19.09 1.44
CA VAL A 126 10.45 20.49 1.11
C VAL A 126 9.89 20.54 -0.29
N TYR A 127 8.79 21.26 -0.47
CA TYR A 127 8.12 21.49 -1.75
C TYR A 127 8.31 22.96 -2.15
N LYS A 128 8.20 23.25 -3.45
CA LYS A 128 8.34 24.60 -4.00
C LYS A 128 6.97 25.21 -4.26
#